data_AF-A0A8J6IIT2-F1
#
_entry.id   AF-A0A8J6IIT2-F1
#
_cell.length_a   1.000
_cell.length_b   1.000
_cell.length_c   1.000
_cell.angle_alpha   90.00
_cell.angle_beta   90.00
_cell.angle_gamma   90.00
#
_symmetry.space_group_name_H-M   'P 1'
#
loop_
_entity.id
_entity.type
_entity.pdbx_description
1 polymer ?
#
loop_
_entity_poly.entity_id
_entity_poly.type
_entity_poly.pdbx_seq_one_letter_code
_entity_poly.pdbx_strand_id
1 'polypeptide(L)'
;MLRLISLACLAAGLALQPALAQTPETEAPQDAGAQETAPDTGAPAEPPLEEPAAAPSRLPADQLEAFVDGLVRDAMEAEHYAGVHVAVVEGGETRLLKGYGAASLEPYREVDPQRSLFRIGSLSKTFTWIALMQAVEDGLVDLEAPVNDYLPEDLQVPDEGYGPIRVIDLMSHAPGFEDSALGHLFAGREDDIMSPEAMRPRTARTACASRGSSPPIPIMGSCLPDGSSPRSMEPISRP
;
A
#
# COMPACT_ATOMS: atom_id res chain seq x y z
N MET A 1 50.69 8.74 -18.07
CA MET A 1 50.59 7.30 -18.40
C MET A 1 49.21 6.84 -17.93
N LEU A 2 48.12 6.99 -18.69
CA LEU A 2 47.67 6.20 -19.86
C LEU A 2 47.68 4.70 -19.55
N ARG A 3 46.54 4.01 -19.40
CA ARG A 3 45.62 3.46 -20.44
C ARG A 3 44.28 3.12 -19.74
N LEU A 4 43.08 3.58 -20.12
CA LEU A 4 42.28 3.39 -21.35
C LEU A 4 42.24 1.93 -21.82
N ILE A 5 41.16 1.21 -21.47
CA ILE A 5 40.74 -0.03 -22.12
C ILE A 5 39.34 0.22 -22.68
N SER A 6 39.29 0.19 -24.01
CA SER A 6 38.10 0.24 -24.87
C SER A 6 38.22 -0.97 -25.79
N LEU A 7 37.21 -1.86 -25.81
CA LEU A 7 36.99 -2.92 -26.81
C LEU A 7 35.74 -3.71 -26.39
N ALA A 8 34.81 -4.14 -27.23
CA ALA A 8 34.39 -3.82 -28.59
C ALA A 8 33.00 -4.44 -28.79
N CYS A 9 32.22 -3.83 -29.67
CA CYS A 9 31.00 -4.40 -30.23
C CYS A 9 31.30 -5.70 -30.99
N LEU A 10 30.47 -6.72 -30.82
CA LEU A 10 30.32 -7.80 -31.80
C LEU A 10 28.83 -7.95 -32.13
N ALA A 11 28.46 -7.47 -33.31
CA ALA A 11 27.19 -7.75 -33.96
C ALA A 11 27.28 -9.11 -34.66
N ALA A 12 26.35 -10.00 -34.37
CA ALA A 12 26.09 -11.19 -35.18
C ALA A 12 24.59 -11.20 -35.50
N GLY A 13 24.26 -10.79 -36.73
CA GLY A 13 22.92 -10.92 -37.29
C GLY A 13 22.69 -12.35 -37.75
N LEU A 14 21.56 -12.91 -37.34
CA LEU A 14 21.00 -14.11 -37.95
C LEU A 14 19.60 -13.75 -38.47
N ALA A 15 19.49 -13.66 -39.79
CA ALA A 15 18.26 -13.35 -40.48
C ALA A 15 17.30 -14.56 -40.44
N LEU A 16 16.11 -14.36 -39.89
CA LEU A 16 14.99 -15.29 -40.02
C LEU A 16 13.97 -14.64 -40.97
N GLN A 17 13.80 -15.25 -42.16
CA GLN A 17 12.79 -14.85 -43.14
C GLN A 17 11.42 -15.44 -42.78
N PRO A 18 10.30 -14.77 -43.10
CA PRO A 18 8.96 -15.31 -42.89
C PRO A 18 8.57 -16.25 -44.05
N ALA A 19 8.20 -17.48 -43.73
CA ALA A 19 7.61 -18.41 -44.68
C ALA A 19 6.12 -18.11 -44.85
N LEU A 20 5.73 -17.72 -46.06
CA LEU A 20 4.35 -17.63 -46.52
C LEU A 20 3.79 -19.05 -46.68
N ALA A 21 2.82 -19.43 -45.85
CA ALA A 21 2.01 -20.62 -46.07
C ALA A 21 0.65 -20.20 -46.62
N GLN A 22 0.40 -20.60 -47.87
CA GLN A 22 -0.82 -20.38 -48.62
C GLN A 22 -1.91 -21.33 -48.12
N THR A 23 -3.13 -20.83 -47.96
CA THR A 23 -4.35 -21.60 -47.69
C THR A 23 -4.84 -22.29 -48.96
N PRO A 24 -5.20 -23.58 -48.93
CA PRO A 24 -6.02 -24.16 -49.98
C PRO A 24 -7.51 -23.91 -49.66
N GLU A 25 -8.21 -23.31 -50.62
CA GLU A 25 -9.67 -23.38 -50.73
C GLU A 25 -10.09 -24.84 -50.95
N THR A 26 -11.10 -25.30 -50.23
CA THR A 26 -11.85 -26.51 -50.59
C THR A 26 -13.32 -26.24 -50.38
N GLU A 27 -14.02 -26.35 -51.51
CA GLU A 27 -15.44 -26.18 -51.76
C GLU A 27 -16.28 -27.24 -51.03
N ALA A 28 -17.43 -26.81 -50.52
CA ALA A 28 -18.40 -27.64 -49.80
C ALA A 28 -19.28 -28.48 -50.74
N PRO A 29 -19.90 -29.57 -50.23
CA PRO A 29 -21.23 -29.98 -50.66
C PRO A 29 -22.29 -29.57 -49.62
N GLN A 30 -23.41 -29.06 -50.13
CA GLN A 30 -24.59 -28.63 -49.39
C GLN A 30 -25.54 -29.79 -49.06
N ASP A 31 -26.50 -29.47 -48.17
CA ASP A 31 -27.76 -30.16 -47.83
C ASP A 31 -27.68 -31.21 -46.68
N ALA A 32 -28.53 -31.26 -45.67
CA ALA A 32 -29.84 -30.66 -45.43
C ALA A 32 -30.18 -30.61 -43.92
N GLY A 33 -30.93 -29.58 -43.50
CA GLY A 33 -32.04 -29.66 -42.53
C GLY A 33 -31.78 -29.99 -41.06
N ALA A 34 -31.83 -28.96 -40.20
CA ALA A 34 -32.78 -28.88 -39.07
C ALA A 34 -32.60 -27.54 -38.34
N GLN A 35 -33.57 -26.65 -38.50
CA GLN A 35 -33.75 -25.48 -37.64
C GLN A 35 -34.30 -25.93 -36.29
N GLU A 36 -33.65 -25.52 -35.19
CA GLU A 36 -34.38 -25.25 -33.96
C GLU A 36 -33.81 -24.00 -33.29
N THR A 37 -34.71 -23.04 -33.09
CA THR A 37 -34.50 -21.66 -32.65
C THR A 37 -34.26 -21.58 -31.15
N ALA A 38 -33.22 -20.86 -30.72
CA ALA A 38 -33.12 -20.28 -29.38
C ALA A 38 -33.14 -18.74 -29.49
N PRO A 39 -33.80 -18.01 -28.58
CA PRO A 39 -34.12 -16.60 -28.78
C PRO A 39 -32.93 -15.70 -28.47
N ASP A 40 -32.69 -14.78 -29.40
CA ASP A 40 -31.98 -13.52 -29.18
C ASP A 40 -32.69 -12.73 -28.08
N THR A 41 -32.10 -12.71 -26.88
CA THR A 41 -32.46 -11.74 -25.85
C THR A 41 -31.34 -10.73 -25.79
N GLY A 42 -31.51 -9.66 -26.57
CA GLY A 42 -30.61 -8.52 -26.61
C GLY A 42 -30.31 -8.00 -25.19
N ALA A 43 -29.03 -7.95 -24.87
CA ALA A 43 -28.56 -7.21 -23.71
C ALA A 43 -28.92 -5.72 -23.92
N PRO A 44 -29.51 -5.04 -22.91
CA PRO A 44 -29.73 -3.61 -23.01
C PRO A 44 -28.38 -2.92 -23.18
N ALA A 45 -28.26 -2.09 -24.21
CA ALA A 45 -27.09 -1.23 -24.40
C ALA A 45 -26.89 -0.37 -23.15
N GLU A 46 -25.73 -0.53 -22.50
CA GLU A 46 -25.28 0.36 -21.44
C GLU A 46 -25.30 1.81 -21.99
N PRO A 47 -25.95 2.76 -21.30
CA PRO A 47 -25.94 4.15 -21.73
C PRO A 47 -24.49 4.64 -21.77
N PRO A 48 -24.11 5.52 -22.71
CA PRO A 48 -22.77 6.09 -22.75
C PRO A 48 -22.47 6.74 -21.41
N LEU A 49 -21.35 6.34 -20.80
CA LEU A 49 -20.80 7.02 -19.63
C LEU A 49 -20.60 8.49 -20.02
N GLU A 50 -21.40 9.39 -19.44
CA GLU A 50 -21.23 10.82 -19.61
C GLU A 50 -19.80 11.19 -19.21
N GLU A 51 -19.08 11.82 -20.13
CA GLU A 51 -17.75 12.36 -19.90
C GLU A 51 -17.82 13.32 -18.70
N PRO A 52 -16.92 13.21 -17.69
CA PRO A 52 -17.02 14.03 -16.49
C PRO A 52 -17.07 15.51 -16.87
N ALA A 53 -18.06 16.21 -16.33
CA ALA A 53 -18.15 17.65 -16.40
C ALA A 53 -16.80 18.28 -16.05
N ALA A 54 -16.43 19.34 -16.79
CA ALA A 54 -15.16 20.05 -16.74
C ALA A 54 -14.52 20.04 -15.34
N ALA A 55 -13.25 19.61 -15.29
CA ALA A 55 -12.45 19.57 -14.07
C ALA A 55 -12.61 20.89 -13.27
N PRO A 56 -12.70 20.83 -11.93
CA PRO A 56 -12.79 22.02 -11.11
C PRO A 56 -11.66 23.00 -11.49
N SER A 57 -12.00 24.28 -11.64
CA SER A 57 -11.04 25.31 -12.00
C SER A 57 -9.89 25.33 -10.99
N ARG A 58 -8.66 25.12 -11.48
CA ARG A 58 -7.45 25.11 -10.64
C ARG A 58 -7.23 26.48 -10.03
N LEU A 59 -6.84 26.52 -8.76
CA LEU A 59 -6.44 27.76 -8.12
C LEU A 59 -5.19 28.33 -8.83
N PRO A 60 -5.18 29.65 -9.10
CA PRO A 60 -3.95 30.35 -9.46
C PRO A 60 -2.86 30.11 -8.41
N ALA A 61 -1.59 30.06 -8.84
CA ALA A 61 -0.49 29.66 -7.97
C ALA A 61 -0.32 30.57 -6.75
N ASP A 62 -0.52 31.88 -6.92
CA ASP A 62 -0.51 32.89 -5.86
C ASP A 62 -1.65 32.68 -4.86
N GLN A 63 -2.85 32.32 -5.32
CA GLN A 63 -3.98 32.03 -4.45
C GLN A 63 -3.80 30.72 -3.68
N LEU A 64 -3.25 29.69 -4.34
CA LEU A 64 -2.88 28.42 -3.71
C LEU A 64 -1.83 28.65 -2.61
N GLU A 65 -0.78 29.41 -2.92
CA GLU A 65 0.27 29.73 -1.96
C GLU A 65 -0.27 30.51 -0.77
N ALA A 66 -1.06 31.56 -1.00
CA ALA A 66 -1.67 32.35 0.07
C ALA A 66 -2.61 31.51 0.96
N PHE A 67 -3.37 30.60 0.38
CA PHE A 67 -4.23 29.66 1.11
C PHE A 67 -3.41 28.72 2.01
N VAL A 68 -2.38 28.08 1.44
CA VAL A 68 -1.51 27.16 2.19
C VAL A 68 -0.74 27.90 3.29
N ASP A 69 -0.24 29.09 3.01
CA ASP A 69 0.47 29.92 4.00
C ASP A 69 -0.41 30.26 5.20
N GLY A 70 -1.68 30.60 4.96
CA GLY A 70 -2.65 30.83 6.02
C GLY A 70 -2.87 29.57 6.86
N LEU A 71 -3.17 28.45 6.21
CA LEU A 71 -3.44 27.17 6.87
C LEU A 71 -2.25 26.69 7.71
N VAL A 72 -1.05 26.72 7.14
CA VAL A 72 0.16 26.25 7.83
C VAL A 72 0.51 27.16 9.00
N ARG A 73 0.41 28.49 8.83
CA ARG A 73 0.67 29.43 9.93
C ARG A 73 -0.28 29.20 11.10
N ASP A 74 -1.58 29.09 10.83
CA ASP A 74 -2.59 28.88 11.88
C ASP A 74 -2.35 27.55 12.62
N ALA A 75 -1.99 26.48 11.89
CA ALA A 75 -1.65 25.19 12.48
C ALA A 75 -0.34 25.24 13.30
N MET A 76 0.70 25.90 12.79
CA MET A 76 1.96 26.06 13.52
C MET A 76 1.78 26.84 14.81
N GLU A 77 0.94 27.88 14.81
CA GLU A 77 0.63 28.66 16.00
C GLU A 77 -0.18 27.86 17.03
N ALA A 78 -1.21 27.12 16.58
CA ALA A 78 -2.06 26.33 17.47
C ALA A 78 -1.30 25.13 18.09
N GLU A 79 -0.57 24.38 17.28
CA GLU A 79 0.03 23.09 17.65
C GLU A 79 1.53 23.19 17.97
N HIS A 80 2.11 24.39 17.87
CA HIS A 80 3.51 24.67 18.19
C HIS A 80 4.49 23.83 17.38
N TYR A 81 4.18 23.56 16.11
CA TYR A 81 5.08 22.85 15.21
C TYR A 81 6.33 23.68 14.92
N ALA A 82 7.51 23.12 15.21
CA ALA A 82 8.78 23.80 14.98
C ALA A 82 9.04 24.07 13.49
N GLY A 83 8.68 23.14 12.61
CA GLY A 83 8.83 23.27 11.18
C GLY A 83 7.92 22.35 10.39
N VAL A 84 7.49 22.82 9.22
CA VAL A 84 6.53 22.15 8.33
C VAL A 84 7.07 22.18 6.90
N HIS A 85 6.84 21.10 6.16
CA HIS A 85 7.13 20.99 4.74
C HIS A 85 5.83 20.67 3.99
N VAL A 86 5.56 21.40 2.91
CA VAL A 86 4.37 21.20 2.09
C VAL A 86 4.75 21.11 0.62
N ALA A 87 4.26 20.06 -0.04
CA ALA A 87 4.28 19.90 -1.49
C ALA A 87 2.85 19.70 -2.00
N VAL A 88 2.47 20.44 -3.05
CA VAL A 88 1.20 20.25 -3.76
C VAL A 88 1.52 19.83 -5.19
N VAL A 89 1.08 18.63 -5.57
CA VAL A 89 1.29 18.06 -6.90
C VAL A 89 -0.05 17.92 -7.59
N GLU A 90 -0.17 18.45 -8.80
CA GLU A 90 -1.39 18.42 -9.60
C GLU A 90 -1.04 18.19 -11.07
N GLY A 91 -1.69 17.23 -11.72
CA GLY A 91 -1.43 16.92 -13.13
C GLY A 91 0.00 16.47 -13.42
N GLY A 92 0.69 15.87 -12.45
CA GLY A 92 2.09 15.46 -12.56
C GLY A 92 3.11 16.59 -12.36
N GLU A 93 2.67 17.82 -12.08
CA GLU A 93 3.53 18.96 -11.83
C GLU A 93 3.47 19.40 -10.37
N THR A 94 4.63 19.78 -9.81
CA THR A 94 4.71 20.39 -8.48
C THR A 94 4.27 21.86 -8.58
N ARG A 95 3.09 22.16 -8.05
CA ARG A 95 2.48 23.51 -8.05
C ARG A 95 2.96 24.37 -6.90
N LEU A 96 3.30 23.74 -5.78
CA LEU A 96 3.82 24.40 -4.58
C LEU A 96 4.83 23.47 -3.89
N LEU A 97 5.93 24.04 -3.43
CA LEU A 97 6.93 23.34 -2.63
C LEU A 97 7.56 24.34 -1.65
N LYS A 98 7.12 24.31 -0.40
CA LYS A 98 7.49 25.31 0.63
C LYS A 98 7.85 24.66 1.95
N GLY A 99 8.79 25.30 2.64
CA GLY A 99 9.21 25.00 3.99
C GLY A 99 8.86 26.16 4.91
N TYR A 100 8.43 25.85 6.13
CA TYR A 100 8.03 26.81 7.15
C TYR A 100 8.77 26.49 8.44
N GLY A 101 9.20 27.52 9.17
CA GLY A 101 9.87 27.36 10.46
C GLY A 101 11.24 26.69 10.36
N ALA A 102 11.58 25.91 11.40
CA ALA A 102 12.90 25.35 11.62
C ALA A 102 12.93 23.82 11.46
N ALA A 103 13.86 23.31 10.65
CA ALA A 103 14.23 21.90 10.59
C ALA A 103 15.12 21.48 11.77
N SER A 104 15.77 22.43 12.44
CA SER A 104 16.56 22.19 13.64
C SER A 104 16.56 23.46 14.48
N LEU A 105 16.44 23.33 15.80
CA LEU A 105 16.54 24.47 16.72
C LEU A 105 18.00 24.70 17.16
N GLU A 106 18.82 23.64 17.21
CA GLU A 106 20.21 23.69 17.67
C GLU A 106 21.12 22.77 16.82
N PRO A 107 22.02 23.33 15.97
CA PRO A 107 22.02 24.72 15.53
C PRO A 107 20.76 25.06 14.73
N TYR A 108 20.28 26.30 14.83
CA TYR A 108 19.10 26.74 14.09
C TYR A 108 19.29 26.55 12.58
N ARG A 109 18.34 25.86 11.95
CA ARG A 109 18.25 25.70 10.49
C ARG A 109 16.81 25.79 10.07
N GLU A 110 16.53 26.63 9.09
CA GLU A 110 15.21 26.73 8.46
C GLU A 110 14.86 25.43 7.72
N VAL A 111 13.57 25.20 7.51
CA VAL A 111 13.12 24.13 6.63
C VAL A 111 13.44 24.51 5.18
N ASP A 112 14.46 23.86 4.61
CA ASP A 112 14.73 23.89 3.18
C ASP A 112 13.82 22.88 2.47
N PRO A 113 12.85 23.32 1.64
CA PRO A 113 11.92 22.39 1.00
C PRO A 113 12.55 21.46 -0.03
N GLN A 114 13.79 21.69 -0.45
CA GLN A 114 14.51 20.84 -1.39
C GLN A 114 15.41 19.81 -0.68
N ARG A 115 15.76 20.05 0.59
CA ARG A 115 16.86 19.33 1.25
C ARG A 115 16.56 18.83 2.65
N SER A 116 15.64 19.46 3.37
CA SER A 116 15.30 19.04 4.72
C SER A 116 14.63 17.68 4.71
N LEU A 117 15.12 16.78 5.56
CA LEU A 117 14.58 15.43 5.72
C LEU A 117 13.72 15.37 6.98
N PHE A 118 12.55 14.75 6.87
CA PHE A 118 11.64 14.49 7.97
C PHE A 118 11.44 12.99 8.15
N ARG A 119 11.18 12.58 9.39
CA ARG A 119 10.76 11.20 9.67
C ARG A 119 9.28 11.06 9.28
N ILE A 120 9.01 10.26 8.26
CA ILE A 120 7.65 10.08 7.72
C ILE A 120 6.80 9.06 8.50
N GLY A 121 7.37 8.40 9.51
CA GLY A 121 6.65 7.50 10.40
C GLY A 121 5.94 6.37 9.65
N SER A 122 4.66 6.15 9.96
CA SER A 122 3.86 5.06 9.36
C SER A 122 3.66 5.15 7.85
N LEU A 123 3.97 6.28 7.19
CA LEU A 123 4.02 6.34 5.73
C LEU A 123 5.08 5.39 5.15
N SER A 124 6.09 5.00 5.95
CA SER A 124 7.06 3.97 5.57
C SER A 124 6.41 2.64 5.20
N LYS A 125 5.25 2.27 5.78
CA LYS A 125 4.55 1.01 5.48
C LYS A 125 4.15 0.93 4.00
N THR A 126 3.79 2.06 3.37
CA THR A 126 3.48 2.10 1.95
C THR A 126 4.65 1.59 1.10
N PHE A 127 5.88 1.99 1.44
CA PHE A 127 7.08 1.53 0.74
C PHE A 127 7.35 0.04 0.99
N THR A 128 7.17 -0.43 2.23
CA THR A 128 7.28 -1.85 2.57
C THR A 128 6.28 -2.69 1.77
N TRP A 129 5.03 -2.24 1.65
CA TRP A 129 4.00 -2.92 0.87
C TRP A 129 4.25 -2.88 -0.63
N ILE A 130 4.78 -1.78 -1.17
CA ILE A 130 5.22 -1.74 -2.58
C ILE A 130 6.30 -2.79 -2.83
N ALA A 131 7.33 -2.87 -1.98
CA ALA A 131 8.40 -3.86 -2.13
C ALA A 131 7.86 -5.30 -2.01
N LEU A 132 6.92 -5.55 -1.10
CA LEU A 132 6.26 -6.84 -0.96
C LEU A 132 5.44 -7.20 -2.22
N MET A 133 4.67 -6.25 -2.76
CA MET A 133 3.90 -6.48 -3.97
C MET A 133 4.78 -6.71 -5.21
N GLN A 134 5.94 -6.08 -5.30
CA GLN A 134 6.95 -6.40 -6.33
C GLN A 134 7.42 -7.85 -6.21
N ALA A 135 7.68 -8.33 -4.98
CA ALA A 135 8.02 -9.74 -4.76
C ALA A 135 6.86 -10.70 -5.11
N VAL A 136 5.61 -10.28 -4.91
CA VAL A 136 4.41 -11.04 -5.34
C VAL A 136 4.33 -11.09 -6.86
N GLU A 137 4.54 -9.97 -7.55
CA GLU A 137 4.57 -9.90 -9.02
C GLU A 137 5.66 -10.80 -9.63
N ASP A 138 6.82 -10.88 -8.97
CA ASP A 138 7.93 -11.77 -9.34
C ASP A 138 7.67 -13.25 -8.96
N GLY A 139 6.54 -13.57 -8.32
CA GLY A 139 6.17 -14.91 -7.88
C GLY A 139 7.00 -15.44 -6.70
N LEU A 140 7.72 -14.57 -6.00
CA LEU A 140 8.54 -14.91 -4.83
C LEU A 140 7.72 -15.03 -3.55
N VAL A 141 6.57 -14.35 -3.50
CA VAL A 141 5.65 -14.36 -2.35
C VAL A 141 4.22 -14.56 -2.84
N ASP A 142 3.49 -15.47 -2.18
CA ASP A 142 2.04 -15.62 -2.30
C ASP A 142 1.36 -14.96 -1.08
N LEU A 143 0.43 -14.04 -1.36
CA LEU A 143 -0.34 -13.33 -0.34
C LEU A 143 -1.22 -14.25 0.52
N GLU A 144 -1.66 -15.36 -0.07
CA GLU A 144 -2.55 -16.32 0.56
C GLU A 144 -1.79 -17.42 1.31
N ALA A 145 -0.47 -17.52 1.11
CA ALA A 145 0.36 -18.49 1.79
C ALA A 145 0.57 -18.13 3.28
N PRO A 146 0.73 -19.13 4.17
CA PRO A 146 1.17 -18.93 5.53
C PRO A 146 2.47 -18.10 5.61
N VAL A 147 2.52 -17.11 6.48
CA VAL A 147 3.71 -16.25 6.65
C VAL A 147 4.93 -17.05 7.11
N ASN A 148 4.72 -18.13 7.88
CA ASN A 148 5.79 -19.00 8.37
C ASN A 148 6.58 -19.69 7.24
N ASP A 149 6.03 -19.76 6.02
CA ASP A 149 6.74 -20.28 4.84
C ASP A 149 7.91 -19.38 4.43
N TYR A 150 7.90 -18.10 4.85
CA TYR A 150 8.90 -17.09 4.52
C TYR A 150 9.78 -16.67 5.71
N LEU A 151 9.44 -17.12 6.93
CA LEU A 151 10.13 -16.72 8.16
C LEU A 151 11.17 -17.77 8.58
N PRO A 152 12.30 -17.35 9.19
CA PRO A 152 13.21 -18.28 9.84
C PRO A 152 12.54 -18.94 11.04
N GLU A 153 13.00 -20.13 11.42
CA GLU A 153 12.38 -20.98 12.45
C GLU A 153 12.18 -20.26 13.80
N ASP A 154 13.10 -19.39 14.19
CA ASP A 154 13.06 -18.63 15.44
C ASP A 154 12.05 -17.48 15.45
N LEU A 155 11.54 -17.08 14.27
CA LEU A 155 10.50 -16.06 14.10
C LEU A 155 9.14 -16.63 13.72
N GLN A 156 9.04 -17.95 13.54
CA GLN A 156 7.76 -18.58 13.18
C GLN A 156 6.72 -18.38 14.29
N VAL A 157 5.50 -18.06 13.86
CA VAL A 157 4.38 -17.80 14.76
C VAL A 157 3.63 -19.11 14.98
N PRO A 158 3.54 -19.63 16.22
CA PRO A 158 2.81 -20.86 16.49
C PRO A 158 1.31 -20.66 16.26
N ASP A 159 0.66 -21.68 15.70
CA ASP A 159 -0.81 -21.72 15.59
C ASP A 159 -1.41 -22.11 16.95
N GLU A 160 -1.98 -21.13 17.65
CA GLU A 160 -2.68 -21.33 18.93
C GLU A 160 -4.17 -21.73 18.75
N GLY A 161 -4.53 -22.27 17.58
CA GLY A 161 -5.89 -22.73 17.25
C GLY A 161 -6.72 -21.72 16.45
N TYR A 162 -6.09 -20.71 15.86
CA TYR A 162 -6.72 -19.67 15.03
C TYR A 162 -6.47 -19.88 13.53
N GLY A 163 -5.67 -20.88 13.18
CA GLY A 163 -5.20 -21.14 11.82
C GLY A 163 -3.95 -20.33 11.47
N PRO A 164 -3.28 -20.67 10.36
CA PRO A 164 -2.07 -19.98 9.93
C PRO A 164 -2.35 -18.52 9.58
N ILE A 165 -1.46 -17.63 10.00
CA ILE A 165 -1.44 -16.23 9.56
C ILE A 165 -0.94 -16.20 8.14
N ARG A 166 -1.71 -15.59 7.23
CA ARG A 166 -1.27 -15.38 5.84
C ARG A 166 -0.52 -14.07 5.69
N VAL A 167 0.24 -13.92 4.63
CA VAL A 167 0.93 -12.65 4.32
C VAL A 167 -0.06 -11.49 4.22
N ILE A 168 -1.22 -11.70 3.58
CA ILE A 168 -2.27 -10.67 3.44
C ILE A 168 -2.82 -10.20 4.79
N ASP A 169 -2.86 -11.09 5.79
CA ASP A 169 -3.41 -10.77 7.11
C ASP A 169 -2.52 -9.71 7.81
N LEU A 170 -1.19 -9.74 7.58
CA LEU A 170 -0.25 -8.71 8.05
C LEU A 170 -0.46 -7.37 7.34
N MET A 171 -0.60 -7.39 6.02
CA MET A 171 -0.81 -6.18 5.23
C MET A 171 -2.11 -5.46 5.57
N SER A 172 -3.16 -6.23 5.89
CA SER A 172 -4.49 -5.72 6.22
C SER A 172 -4.67 -5.39 7.71
N HIS A 173 -3.60 -5.44 8.51
CA HIS A 173 -3.67 -5.23 9.96
C HIS A 173 -4.69 -6.17 10.67
N ALA A 174 -4.86 -7.39 10.16
CA ALA A 174 -5.78 -8.40 10.69
C ALA A 174 -5.13 -9.69 11.24
N PRO A 175 -3.84 -9.74 11.65
CA PRO A 175 -3.21 -11.01 12.05
C PRO A 175 -3.57 -11.45 13.47
N GLY A 176 -4.25 -10.60 14.27
CA GLY A 176 -4.64 -10.92 15.64
C GLY A 176 -3.60 -10.58 16.72
N PHE A 177 -2.50 -9.90 16.35
CA PHE A 177 -1.53 -9.35 17.30
C PHE A 177 -2.13 -8.19 18.11
N GLU A 178 -1.78 -8.09 19.39
CA GLU A 178 -2.17 -6.94 20.22
C GLU A 178 -1.47 -5.66 19.73
N ASP A 179 -2.22 -4.56 19.70
CA ASP A 179 -1.65 -3.23 19.47
C ASP A 179 -0.95 -2.75 20.76
N SER A 180 0.32 -3.08 20.92
CA SER A 180 1.17 -2.63 22.03
C SER A 180 1.69 -1.21 21.83
N ALA A 181 0.84 -0.31 21.33
CA ALA A 181 1.17 1.09 21.03
C ALA A 181 1.78 1.86 22.22
N LEU A 182 1.57 1.39 23.46
CA LEU A 182 2.13 1.99 24.67
C LEU A 182 3.20 1.06 25.27
N GLY A 183 4.46 1.35 24.95
CA GLY A 183 5.63 0.82 25.66
C GLY A 183 6.66 0.08 24.79
N HIS A 184 6.27 -0.41 23.61
CA HIS A 184 7.12 -1.32 22.82
C HIS A 184 7.23 -0.96 21.33
N LEU A 185 6.70 0.19 20.91
CA LEU A 185 6.78 0.65 19.51
C LEU A 185 8.20 0.93 19.02
N PHE A 186 9.09 1.34 19.93
CA PHE A 186 10.49 1.62 19.61
C PHE A 186 11.38 0.98 20.66
N ALA A 187 12.22 0.06 20.24
CA ALA A 187 13.32 -0.45 21.03
C ALA A 187 14.59 0.31 20.65
N GLY A 188 15.27 0.91 21.63
CA GLY A 188 16.55 1.59 21.41
C GLY A 188 17.73 0.61 21.36
N ARG A 189 17.53 -0.62 21.83
CA ARG A 189 18.51 -1.70 21.91
C ARG A 189 17.85 -3.00 21.48
N GLU A 190 18.65 -3.92 20.97
CA GLU A 190 18.19 -5.25 20.58
C GLU A 190 17.60 -6.04 21.75
N ASP A 191 18.21 -5.94 22.94
CA ASP A 191 17.74 -6.61 24.16
C ASP A 191 16.35 -6.14 24.63
N ASP A 192 15.89 -4.97 24.16
CA ASP A 192 14.59 -4.40 24.50
C ASP A 192 13.47 -4.85 23.52
N ILE A 193 13.84 -5.57 22.46
CA ILE A 193 12.89 -6.12 21.49
C ILE A 193 12.16 -7.29 22.15
N MET A 194 10.82 -7.24 22.10
CA MET A 194 9.98 -8.33 22.58
C MET A 194 10.31 -9.63 21.85
N SER A 195 10.31 -10.76 22.58
CA SER A 195 10.44 -12.05 21.93
C SER A 195 9.23 -12.32 21.02
N PRO A 196 9.38 -13.13 19.95
CA PRO A 196 8.26 -13.58 19.13
C PRO A 196 7.14 -14.21 19.96
N GLU A 197 7.51 -14.94 21.02
CA GLU A 197 6.57 -15.51 21.98
C GLU A 197 5.75 -14.45 22.74
N ALA A 198 6.36 -13.31 23.08
CA ALA A 198 5.65 -12.19 23.72
C ALA A 198 4.72 -11.45 22.74
N MET A 199 5.05 -11.48 21.44
CA MET A 199 4.25 -10.91 20.35
C MET A 199 3.27 -11.91 19.71
N ARG A 200 2.90 -13.00 20.39
CA ARG A 200 1.93 -13.97 19.87
C ARG A 200 0.55 -13.36 19.58
N PRO A 201 -0.21 -13.86 18.58
CA PRO A 201 -1.59 -13.45 18.36
C PRO A 201 -2.43 -13.79 19.59
N ARG A 202 -3.35 -12.89 19.99
CA ARG A 202 -4.22 -13.11 21.16
C ARG A 202 -5.70 -13.17 20.82
N THR A 203 -6.04 -12.87 19.58
CA THR A 203 -7.41 -12.89 19.09
C THR A 203 -7.46 -13.53 17.72
N ALA A 204 -8.63 -14.08 17.37
CA ALA A 204 -8.87 -14.56 16.02
C ALA A 204 -8.76 -13.41 15.00
N ARG A 205 -8.41 -13.76 13.76
CA ARG A 205 -8.39 -12.83 12.62
C ARG A 205 -9.70 -12.07 12.57
N THR A 206 -9.63 -10.75 12.72
CA THR A 206 -10.78 -9.86 12.66
C THR A 206 -10.66 -9.01 11.41
N ALA A 207 -11.60 -9.12 10.50
CA ALA A 207 -11.68 -8.18 9.39
C ALA A 207 -11.97 -6.79 9.95
N CYS A 208 -10.98 -5.89 9.94
CA CYS A 208 -11.22 -4.46 10.10
C CYS A 208 -11.97 -3.96 8.84
N ALA A 209 -13.26 -4.26 8.75
CA ALA A 209 -14.10 -3.74 7.68
C ALA A 209 -14.39 -2.26 7.97
N SER A 210 -13.79 -1.36 7.19
CA SER A 210 -14.15 0.05 7.15
C SER A 210 -15.58 0.19 6.63
N ARG A 211 -16.59 0.10 7.50
CA ARG A 211 -17.97 0.44 7.13
C ARG A 211 -18.10 1.96 7.03
N GLY A 212 -17.92 2.49 5.81
CA GLY A 212 -18.82 3.47 5.20
C GLY A 212 -19.20 4.77 5.92
N SER A 213 -18.41 5.32 6.85
CA SER A 213 -18.58 6.71 7.30
C SER A 213 -17.23 7.41 7.41
N SER A 214 -17.15 8.62 6.86
CA SER A 214 -15.98 9.50 6.75
C SER A 214 -14.96 9.35 7.90
N PRO A 215 -13.65 9.21 7.59
CA PRO A 215 -12.67 8.77 8.59
C PRO A 215 -12.17 9.94 9.45
N PRO A 216 -11.99 9.78 10.77
CA PRO A 216 -10.69 10.09 11.35
C PRO A 216 -9.73 8.97 10.93
N ILE A 217 -8.55 9.37 10.45
CA ILE A 217 -7.44 8.50 10.05
C ILE A 217 -7.25 7.41 11.13
N PRO A 218 -7.45 6.12 10.84
CA PRO A 218 -7.11 5.06 11.79
C PRO A 218 -5.60 4.93 11.79
N ILE A 219 -4.95 5.71 12.67
CA ILE A 219 -3.58 5.43 13.08
C ILE A 219 -3.69 4.21 14.00
N MET A 220 -3.04 3.12 13.60
CA MET A 220 -2.85 1.89 14.37
C MET A 220 -4.11 1.02 14.57
N GLY A 221 -4.11 -0.13 13.87
CA GLY A 221 -4.33 -1.50 14.40
C GLY A 221 -5.52 -1.86 15.29
N SER A 222 -6.35 -0.92 15.72
CA SER A 222 -7.43 -1.18 16.67
C SER A 222 -8.68 -1.64 15.94
N CYS A 223 -8.74 -2.94 15.61
CA CYS A 223 -10.02 -3.58 15.39
C CYS A 223 -10.72 -3.69 16.76
N LEU A 224 -11.71 -2.84 17.03
CA LEU A 224 -12.59 -3.06 18.17
C LEU A 224 -13.29 -4.41 17.95
N PRO A 225 -13.26 -5.32 18.94
CA PRO A 225 -14.04 -6.55 18.83
C PRO A 225 -15.52 -6.17 18.72
N ASP A 226 -16.18 -6.76 17.72
CA ASP A 226 -17.62 -6.96 17.75
C ASP A 226 -17.95 -7.58 19.12
N GLY A 227 -18.88 -6.96 19.85
CA GLY A 227 -19.30 -7.34 21.21
C GLY A 227 -19.97 -8.73 21.31
N SER A 228 -19.80 -9.61 20.33
CA SER A 228 -20.39 -10.94 20.25
C SER A 228 -19.53 -12.09 20.80
N SER A 229 -18.29 -11.85 21.29
CA SER A 229 -17.50 -12.92 21.90
C SER A 229 -17.95 -13.22 23.35
N PRO A 230 -18.28 -14.48 23.70
CA PRO A 230 -18.71 -14.85 25.03
C PRO A 230 -17.52 -14.89 25.99
N ARG A 231 -17.38 -13.89 26.87
CA ARG A 231 -16.44 -13.97 27.99
C ARG A 231 -16.93 -15.03 28.98
N SER A 232 -16.32 -16.21 28.94
CA SER A 232 -16.31 -17.15 30.06
C SER A 232 -15.56 -16.51 31.22
N MET A 233 -16.31 -15.95 32.17
CA MET A 233 -15.79 -15.30 33.35
C MET A 233 -15.52 -16.36 34.42
N GLU A 234 -14.27 -16.82 34.56
CA GLU A 234 -13.88 -17.61 35.73
C GLU A 234 -13.87 -16.73 36.98
N PRO A 235 -14.44 -17.19 38.12
CA PRO A 235 -14.48 -16.41 39.34
C PRO A 235 -13.13 -16.47 40.07
N ILE A 236 -12.47 -15.32 40.17
CA ILE A 236 -11.31 -15.13 41.05
C ILE A 236 -11.79 -15.26 42.50
N SER A 237 -11.48 -16.38 43.13
CA SER A 237 -11.56 -16.53 44.58
C SER A 237 -10.43 -15.74 45.25
N ARG A 238 -10.78 -14.80 46.12
CA ARG A 238 -9.84 -14.06 46.97
C ARG A 238 -9.64 -14.81 48.30
N PRO A 239 -8.43 -14.80 48.88
CA PRO A 239 -8.24 -15.08 50.31
C PRO A 239 -8.77 -13.94 51.19
#